data_AF-A0A920S471-F1
#
_entry.id   AF-A0A920S471-F1
#
_cell.length_a   1.000
_cell.length_b   1.000
_cell.length_c   1.000
_cell.angle_alpha   90.00
_cell.angle_beta   90.00
_cell.angle_gamma   90.00
#
_symmetry.space_group_name_H-M   'P 1'
#
loop_
_entity.id
_entity.type
_entity.pdbx_description
1 polymer ?
#
loop_
_entity_poly.entity_id
_entity_poly.type
_entity_poly.pdbx_seq_one_letter_code
_entity_poly.pdbx_strand_id
1 'polypeptide(L)'
;MGGELAVIDFKTSSKPKKEQWIDNYFMQSSAYAQMFEELTEITVNKIVIAVALENLGTQVFIKRPADYIQQFIDLRKTYDIIKLIREISMDDAQIKLLLKN
;
A
#
# COMPACT_ATOMS: atom_id res chain seq x y z
N MET A 1 -8.06 -6.81 -29.73
CA MET A 1 -7.11 -6.54 -28.61
C MET A 1 -7.91 -5.95 -27.47
N GLY A 2 -8.36 -6.77 -26.51
CA GLY A 2 -9.04 -6.27 -25.31
C GLY A 2 -7.98 -5.99 -24.25
N GLY A 3 -7.81 -4.72 -23.87
CA GLY A 3 -6.94 -4.36 -22.77
C GLY A 3 -7.56 -4.85 -21.45
N GLU A 4 -6.81 -5.65 -20.70
CA GLU A 4 -7.20 -6.00 -19.33
C GLU A 4 -6.99 -4.78 -18.43
N LEU A 5 -8.05 -4.38 -17.72
CA LEU A 5 -8.09 -3.26 -16.78
C LEU A 5 -6.97 -3.36 -15.74
N ALA A 6 -6.32 -2.24 -15.46
CA ALA A 6 -5.25 -2.17 -14.47
C ALA A 6 -5.18 -0.83 -13.76
N VAL A 7 -4.76 -0.86 -12.51
CA VAL A 7 -4.19 0.32 -11.85
C VAL A 7 -2.74 0.46 -12.30
N ILE A 8 -2.37 1.61 -12.84
CA ILE A 8 -1.00 1.92 -13.26
C ILE A 8 -0.46 3.05 -12.40
N ASP A 9 0.66 2.81 -11.75
CA ASP A 9 1.38 3.78 -10.93
C ASP A 9 2.71 4.14 -11.61
N PHE A 10 2.79 5.39 -12.09
CA PHE A 10 3.98 5.91 -12.75
C PHE A 10 4.95 6.50 -11.73
N LYS A 11 6.19 6.00 -11.74
CA LYS A 11 7.27 6.46 -10.87
C LYS A 11 8.48 6.89 -11.70
N THR A 12 9.36 7.68 -11.09
CA THR A 12 10.68 8.00 -11.63
C THR A 12 11.78 7.53 -10.69
N SER A 13 12.96 7.20 -11.21
CA SER A 13 14.12 6.92 -10.36
C SER A 13 15.45 7.15 -11.07
N SER A 14 16.45 7.61 -10.31
CA SER A 14 17.83 7.69 -10.77
C SER A 14 18.55 6.32 -10.80
N LYS A 15 18.00 5.31 -10.10
CA LYS A 15 18.60 3.97 -10.01
C LYS A 15 17.57 2.87 -10.33
N PRO A 16 18.01 1.78 -10.98
CA PRO A 16 17.22 0.56 -11.12
C PRO A 16 16.60 0.10 -9.81
N LYS A 17 15.35 -0.34 -9.85
CA LYS A 17 14.66 -0.96 -8.70
C LYS A 17 14.73 -2.47 -8.79
N LYS A 18 14.85 -3.11 -7.63
CA LYS A 18 14.56 -4.54 -7.48
C LYS A 18 13.16 -4.68 -6.95
N GLU A 19 12.46 -5.72 -7.35
CA GLU A 19 11.07 -5.99 -6.94
C GLU A 19 10.92 -5.96 -5.41
N GLN A 20 11.79 -6.68 -4.70
CA GLN A 20 11.85 -6.72 -3.22
C GLN A 20 12.08 -5.37 -2.52
N TRP A 21 12.35 -4.29 -3.25
CA TRP A 21 12.55 -2.94 -2.68
C TRP A 21 11.32 -2.06 -2.81
N ILE A 22 10.30 -2.52 -3.54
CA ILE A 22 9.15 -1.71 -3.94
C ILE A 22 7.81 -2.33 -3.54
N ASP A 23 7.81 -3.22 -2.54
CA ASP A 23 6.59 -3.83 -1.98
C ASP A 23 5.56 -2.77 -1.56
N ASN A 24 6.03 -1.62 -1.07
CA ASN A 24 5.18 -0.48 -0.73
C ASN A 24 4.44 0.11 -1.95
N TYR A 25 5.01 0.07 -3.15
CA TYR A 25 4.32 0.51 -4.37
C TYR A 25 3.24 -0.50 -4.78
N PHE A 26 3.52 -1.80 -4.62
CA PHE A 26 2.52 -2.84 -4.86
C PHE A 26 1.36 -2.75 -3.86
N MET A 27 1.64 -2.53 -2.57
CA MET A 27 0.63 -2.27 -1.55
C MET A 27 -0.25 -1.07 -1.89
N GLN A 28 0.36 0.06 -2.28
CA GLN A 28 -0.37 1.28 -2.66
C GLN A 28 -1.32 1.02 -3.84
N SER A 29 -0.81 0.41 -4.92
CA SER A 29 -1.62 0.13 -6.10
C SER A 29 -2.70 -0.91 -5.82
N SER A 30 -2.45 -1.86 -4.91
CA SER A 30 -3.44 -2.85 -4.49
C SER A 30 -4.58 -2.23 -3.71
N ALA A 31 -4.29 -1.27 -2.84
CA ALA A 31 -5.32 -0.49 -2.15
C ALA A 31 -6.17 0.30 -3.15
N TYR A 32 -5.57 0.93 -4.17
CA TYR A 32 -6.32 1.62 -5.22
C TYR A 32 -7.21 0.68 -6.03
N ALA A 33 -6.74 -0.52 -6.35
CA ALA A 33 -7.53 -1.53 -7.06
C ALA A 33 -8.78 -1.93 -6.26
N GLN A 34 -8.62 -2.17 -4.95
CA GLN A 34 -9.75 -2.50 -4.07
C GLN A 34 -10.72 -1.32 -3.87
N MET A 35 -10.23 -0.11 -3.62
CA MET A 35 -11.12 1.06 -3.48
C MET A 35 -11.90 1.35 -4.78
N PHE A 36 -11.28 1.13 -5.94
CA PHE A 36 -11.97 1.26 -7.22
C PHE A 36 -13.06 0.19 -7.37
N GLU A 37 -12.75 -1.06 -7.06
CA GLU A 37 -13.71 -2.16 -7.09
C GLU A 37 -14.89 -1.92 -6.14
N GLU A 38 -14.64 -1.44 -4.91
CA GLU A 38 -15.69 -1.08 -3.95
C GLU A 38 -16.61 0.04 -4.45
N LEU A 39 -16.08 1.02 -5.18
CA LEU A 39 -16.85 2.16 -5.68
C LEU A 39 -17.61 1.88 -6.99
N THR A 40 -17.13 0.92 -7.79
CA THR A 40 -17.61 0.72 -9.17
C THR A 40 -18.17 -0.67 -9.42
N GLU A 41 -17.98 -1.61 -8.50
CA GLU A 41 -18.26 -3.04 -8.65
C GLU A 41 -17.47 -3.71 -9.79
N ILE A 42 -16.43 -3.05 -10.31
CA ILE A 42 -15.57 -3.57 -11.37
C ILE A 42 -14.25 -4.04 -10.76
N THR A 43 -14.03 -5.35 -10.79
CA THR A 43 -12.78 -5.97 -10.31
C THR A 43 -11.57 -5.58 -11.15
N VAL A 44 -10.49 -5.20 -10.48
CA VAL A 44 -9.19 -4.92 -11.12
C VAL A 44 -8.19 -6.01 -10.71
N ASN A 45 -7.86 -6.92 -11.62
CA ASN A 45 -6.97 -8.06 -11.33
C ASN A 45 -5.48 -7.80 -11.59
N LYS A 46 -5.14 -6.59 -12.04
CA LYS A 46 -3.77 -6.23 -12.45
C LYS A 46 -3.37 -4.88 -11.89
N ILE A 47 -2.17 -4.83 -11.31
CA ILE A 47 -1.47 -3.60 -10.97
C ILE A 47 -0.15 -3.53 -11.74
N VAL A 48 0.20 -2.33 -12.19
CA VAL A 48 1.41 -2.08 -12.97
C VAL A 48 2.18 -0.93 -12.34
N ILE A 49 3.43 -1.18 -11.96
CA ILE A 49 4.37 -0.12 -11.56
C ILE A 49 5.28 0.16 -12.76
N ALA A 50 5.18 1.36 -13.32
CA ALA A 50 6.00 1.80 -14.45
C ALA A 50 7.02 2.85 -13.98
N VAL A 51 8.28 2.44 -13.88
CA VAL A 51 9.37 3.28 -13.38
C VAL A 51 10.20 3.80 -14.55
N ALA A 52 10.10 5.09 -14.85
CA ALA A 52 10.99 5.76 -15.79
C ALA A 52 12.36 6.04 -15.12
N LEU A 53 13.43 5.54 -15.73
CA LEU A 53 14.80 5.76 -15.30
C LEU A 53 15.43 6.89 -16.11
N GLU A 54 16.06 7.84 -15.43
CA GLU A 54 16.62 9.06 -16.05
C GLU A 54 17.53 8.78 -17.24
N ASN A 55 18.32 7.69 -17.20
CA ASN A 55 19.32 7.38 -18.24
C ASN A 55 19.28 5.93 -18.74
N LEU A 56 18.29 5.12 -18.32
CA LEU A 56 18.31 3.67 -18.52
C LEU A 56 17.00 3.09 -19.08
N GLY A 57 16.07 3.93 -19.54
CA GLY A 57 14.78 3.50 -20.08
C GLY A 57 13.73 3.28 -18.98
N THR A 58 12.88 2.26 -19.10
CA THR A 58 11.75 2.03 -18.19
C THR A 58 11.78 0.63 -17.61
N GLN A 59 11.47 0.49 -16.31
CA GLN A 59 11.18 -0.79 -15.67
C GLN A 59 9.68 -0.93 -15.44
N VAL A 60 9.12 -2.09 -15.77
CA VAL A 60 7.70 -2.40 -15.58
C VAL A 60 7.58 -3.62 -14.69
N PHE A 61 6.85 -3.48 -13.60
CA PHE A 61 6.52 -4.57 -12.69
C PHE A 61 5.01 -4.80 -12.73
N ILE A 62 4.58 -6.03 -13.01
CA ILE A 62 3.16 -6.41 -13.10
C ILE A 62 2.87 -7.41 -12.00
N LYS A 63 1.82 -7.15 -11.21
CA LYS A 63 1.39 -8.00 -10.09
C LYS A 63 -0.13 -8.10 -10.02
N ARG A 64 -0.62 -8.99 -9.16
CA ARG A 64 -2.02 -9.05 -8.78
C ARG A 64 -2.23 -8.29 -7.46
N PRO A 65 -3.30 -7.48 -7.36
CA PRO A 65 -3.58 -6.75 -6.12
C PRO A 65 -3.79 -7.66 -4.89
N ALA A 66 -4.39 -8.83 -5.10
CA ALA A 66 -4.65 -9.80 -4.04
C ALA A 66 -3.37 -10.29 -3.32
N ASP A 67 -2.21 -10.24 -3.98
CA ASP A 67 -0.95 -10.69 -3.38
C ASP A 67 -0.41 -9.70 -2.32
N TYR A 68 -0.87 -8.44 -2.31
CA TYR A 68 -0.30 -7.36 -1.46
C TYR A 68 -1.33 -6.63 -0.60
N ILE A 69 -2.63 -6.79 -0.83
CA ILE A 69 -3.67 -6.08 -0.07
C ILE A 69 -3.60 -6.36 1.44
N GLN A 70 -3.28 -7.59 1.83
CA GLN A 70 -3.18 -7.96 3.25
C GLN A 70 -2.09 -7.16 3.98
N GLN A 71 -0.94 -6.94 3.34
CA GLN A 71 0.15 -6.13 3.90
C GLN A 71 -0.27 -4.67 4.11
N PHE A 72 -1.07 -4.11 3.19
CA PHE A 72 -1.62 -2.77 3.33
C PHE A 72 -2.59 -2.68 4.52
N ILE A 73 -3.48 -3.67 4.67
CA ILE A 73 -4.43 -3.73 5.79
C ILE A 73 -3.70 -3.77 7.13
N ASP A 74 -2.66 -4.59 7.25
CA ASP A 74 -1.90 -4.73 8.49
C ASP A 74 -1.06 -3.48 8.80
N LEU A 75 -0.54 -2.80 7.77
CA LEU A 75 0.08 -1.48 7.92
C LEU A 75 -0.93 -0.44 8.47
N ARG A 76 -2.16 -0.40 7.95
CA ARG A 76 -3.20 0.52 8.41
C ARG A 76 -3.59 0.26 9.87
N LYS A 77 -3.79 -1.00 10.25
CA LYS A 77 -4.04 -1.39 11.66
C LYS A 77 -2.91 -0.91 12.58
N THR A 78 -1.66 -1.13 12.16
CA THR A 78 -0.48 -0.70 12.93
C THR A 78 -0.47 0.81 13.12
N TYR A 79 -0.75 1.57 12.05
CA TYR A 79 -0.85 3.03 12.12
C TYR A 79 -1.95 3.50 13.09
N ASP A 80 -3.13 2.87 13.05
CA ASP A 80 -4.25 3.25 13.91
C ASP A 80 -3.93 2.98 15.40
N ILE A 81 -3.23 1.88 15.71
CA ILE A 81 -2.72 1.60 17.06
C ILE A 81 -1.70 2.66 17.50
N ILE A 82 -0.72 2.99 16.65
CA ILE A 82 0.30 4.00 16.97
C ILE A 82 -0.37 5.37 17.21
N LYS A 83 -1.36 5.72 16.39
CA LYS A 83 -2.13 6.94 16.54
C LYS A 83 -2.87 6.97 17.88
N LEU A 84 -3.55 5.88 18.24
CA LEU A 84 -4.22 5.75 19.53
C LEU A 84 -3.25 5.91 20.70
N ILE A 85 -2.09 5.25 20.67
CA ILE A 85 -1.06 5.38 21.73
C ILE A 85 -0.60 6.84 21.89
N ARG A 86 -0.39 7.56 20.78
CA ARG A 86 0.02 8.97 20.79
C ARG A 86 -1.07 9.90 21.32
N GLU A 87 -2.31 9.67 20.92
CA GLU A 87 -3.47 10.45 21.39
C GLU A 87 -3.73 10.21 22.87
N ILE A 88 -3.45 8.99 23.34
CA ILE A 88 -3.63 8.62 24.73
C ILE A 88 -2.69 9.41 25.64
N SER A 89 -1.40 9.61 25.28
CA SER A 89 -0.39 10.38 26.07
C SER A 89 -0.65 10.34 27.59
N MET A 90 -1.05 9.16 28.09
CA MET A 90 -1.60 9.01 29.43
C MET A 90 -0.41 8.97 30.37
N ASP A 91 -0.48 9.75 31.45
CA ASP A 91 0.53 9.65 32.48
C ASP A 91 0.41 8.31 33.25
N ASP A 92 1.46 7.96 33.99
CA ASP A 92 1.53 6.71 34.75
C ASP A 92 0.37 6.55 35.76
N ALA A 93 -0.27 7.65 36.20
CA ALA A 93 -1.41 7.58 37.11
C ALA A 93 -2.69 7.14 36.39
N GLN A 94 -2.87 7.59 35.16
CA GLN A 94 -3.98 7.19 34.29
C GLN A 94 -3.90 5.71 33.88
N ILE A 95 -2.69 5.18 33.63
CA ILE A 95 -2.46 3.75 33.34
C ILE A 95 -2.79 2.88 34.56
N LYS A 96 -2.39 3.29 35.78
CA LYS A 96 -2.68 2.57 37.02
C LYS A 96 -4.17 2.47 37.35
N LEU A 97 -4.99 3.42 36.90
CA LEU A 97 -6.43 3.43 37.12
C LEU A 97 -7.16 2.43 36.21
N LEU A 98 -6.73 2.31 34.94
CA LEU A 98 -7.31 1.36 33.98
C LEU A 98 -7.03 -0.11 34.34
N LEU A 99 -5.89 -0.40 35.00
CA LEU A 99 -5.48 -1.76 35.37
C LEU A 99 -6.05 -2.24 36.71
N LYS A 100 -6.88 -1.45 37.38
CA LYS A 100 -7.49 -1.78 38.70
C LYS A 100 -8.90 -2.36 38.63
N ASN A 101 -9.45 -2.58 37.43
CA ASN A 101 -10.74 -3.23 37.20
C ASN A 101 -10.57 -4.49 36.34
#